data_AF-A0A7D6DHM3-F1
#
_entry.id   AF-A0A7D6DHM3-F1
#
_cell.length_a   1.000
_cell.length_b   1.000
_cell.length_c   1.000
_cell.angle_alpha   90.00
_cell.angle_beta   90.00
_cell.angle_gamma   90.00
#
_symmetry.space_group_name_H-M   'P 1'
#
loop_
_entity.id
_entity.type
_entity.pdbx_description
1 polymer ?
#
loop_
_entity_poly.entity_id
_entity_poly.type
_entity_poly.pdbx_seq_one_letter_code
_entity_poly.pdbx_strand_id
1 'polypeptide(L)'
;MTGVAEGAILAANSDLFNKAVGQGIRCADIEGGFDFEHVNLQRKSFINLSPEYPLKNEHGTAVAGIMYAKDMGLGIKGLVHGADTFYGVSEAPAGRVNGIAKALKYLRAGDVFIYELQSMGPRNKYVPADYQKAVWDITKEATDAGIIVIMAAGNGAEDLDHQLYSEYRNRNDDGDNGAIRVGAGDKKYWIPTDFTTYGSMIHV
;
A
#
# COMPACT_ATOMS: atom_id res chain seq x y z
N MET A 1 17.82 -16.58 -15.91
CA MET A 1 16.34 -16.54 -16.07
C MET A 1 15.86 -15.24 -15.45
N THR A 2 15.73 -14.21 -16.27
CA THR A 2 15.26 -12.87 -15.90
C THR A 2 13.73 -12.85 -16.04
N GLY A 3 13.01 -13.01 -14.94
CA GLY A 3 11.56 -12.86 -14.90
C GLY A 3 11.22 -11.39 -14.70
N VAL A 4 10.62 -10.78 -15.71
CA VAL A 4 9.99 -9.45 -15.61
C VAL A 4 8.77 -9.63 -14.70
N ALA A 5 8.72 -8.89 -13.58
CA ALA A 5 7.50 -8.77 -12.81
C ALA A 5 6.58 -7.78 -13.55
N GLU A 6 5.86 -8.27 -14.54
CA GLU A 6 4.70 -7.56 -15.09
C GLU A 6 3.57 -7.70 -14.08
N GLY A 7 3.32 -6.64 -13.31
CA GLY A 7 2.07 -6.48 -12.56
C GLY A 7 0.94 -6.42 -13.58
N ALA A 8 0.06 -7.42 -13.57
CA ALA A 8 -1.03 -7.55 -14.51
C ALA A 8 -2.16 -6.56 -14.15
N ILE A 9 -1.95 -5.27 -14.44
CA ILE A 9 -3.02 -4.27 -14.45
C ILE A 9 -3.27 -3.93 -15.92
N LEU A 10 -4.41 -4.38 -16.46
CA LEU A 10 -4.90 -3.97 -17.78
C LEU A 10 -5.28 -2.48 -17.69
N ALA A 11 -4.40 -1.60 -18.15
CA ALA A 11 -4.71 -0.19 -18.34
C ALA A 11 -5.65 -0.04 -19.55
N ALA A 12 -6.95 0.11 -19.30
CA ALA A 12 -7.89 0.56 -20.32
C ALA A 12 -7.59 2.04 -20.66
N ASN A 13 -7.35 2.32 -21.95
CA ASN A 13 -6.90 3.59 -22.58
C ASN A 13 -5.40 3.93 -22.47
N SER A 14 -4.66 3.55 -23.52
CA SER A 14 -3.20 3.51 -23.58
C SER A 14 -2.49 4.86 -23.65
N ASP A 15 -3.09 5.96 -24.09
CA ASP A 15 -2.29 7.17 -24.39
C ASP A 15 -2.14 8.16 -23.22
N LEU A 16 -3.13 8.20 -22.33
CA LEU A 16 -3.09 9.00 -21.10
C LEU A 16 -2.34 8.27 -19.98
N PHE A 17 -2.56 6.95 -19.84
CA PHE A 17 -1.87 6.14 -18.83
C PHE A 17 -0.37 6.03 -19.09
N ASN A 18 0.04 5.90 -20.35
CA ASN A 18 1.46 5.88 -20.71
C ASN A 18 2.20 7.21 -20.43
N LYS A 19 1.47 8.31 -20.17
CA LYS A 19 2.03 9.62 -19.80
C LYS A 19 1.81 9.96 -18.32
N ALA A 20 0.83 9.34 -17.66
CA ALA A 20 0.50 9.56 -16.26
C ALA A 20 1.48 8.81 -15.34
N VAL A 21 2.67 9.36 -15.17
CA VAL A 21 3.78 8.73 -14.40
C VAL A 21 3.84 9.20 -12.94
N GLY A 22 2.80 9.90 -12.45
CA GLY A 22 2.72 10.41 -11.07
C GLY A 22 3.22 11.84 -10.84
N GLN A 23 3.59 12.60 -11.88
CA GLN A 23 4.08 13.98 -11.74
C GLN A 23 3.12 14.86 -10.93
N GLY A 24 3.65 15.63 -9.96
CA GLY A 24 2.87 16.48 -9.07
C GLY A 24 2.30 15.78 -7.83
N ILE A 25 2.41 14.44 -7.76
CA ILE A 25 1.89 13.60 -6.68
C ILE A 25 3.04 13.19 -5.76
N ARG A 26 2.75 13.18 -4.45
CA ARG A 26 3.61 12.52 -3.45
C ARG A 26 2.99 11.17 -3.09
N CYS A 27 3.86 10.21 -2.85
CA CYS A 27 3.46 8.90 -2.35
C CYS A 27 4.12 8.66 -0.99
N ALA A 28 3.45 7.97 -0.09
CA ALA A 28 4.07 7.35 1.07
C ALA A 28 3.72 5.86 1.12
N ASP A 29 4.58 5.08 1.76
CA ASP A 29 4.38 3.65 1.99
C ASP A 29 4.82 3.28 3.40
N ILE A 30 3.97 2.56 4.13
CA ILE A 30 4.24 2.08 5.49
C ILE A 30 4.48 0.58 5.52
N GLU A 31 5.68 0.22 5.97
CA GLU A 31 6.24 -1.12 5.81
C GLU A 31 7.11 -1.55 7.01
N GLY A 32 7.67 -2.75 6.95
CA GLY A 32 8.70 -3.18 7.90
C GLY A 32 10.01 -2.37 7.77
N GLY A 33 10.34 -1.92 6.56
CA GLY A 33 11.57 -1.18 6.25
C GLY A 33 11.84 -1.14 4.75
N PHE A 34 12.94 -0.48 4.35
CA PHE A 34 13.28 -0.28 2.94
C PHE A 34 14.80 -0.23 2.75
N ASP A 35 15.28 -0.66 1.59
CA ASP A 35 16.64 -0.37 1.13
C ASP A 35 16.66 0.93 0.31
N PHE A 36 16.89 2.05 0.99
CA PHE A 36 17.04 3.37 0.35
C PHE A 36 18.27 3.47 -0.58
N GLU A 37 19.23 2.55 -0.43
CA GLU A 37 20.44 2.48 -1.25
C GLU A 37 20.30 1.51 -2.44
N HIS A 38 19.14 0.89 -2.63
CA HIS A 38 18.91 0.00 -3.75
C HIS A 38 19.08 0.75 -5.07
N VAL A 39 19.92 0.23 -5.98
CA VAL A 39 20.35 0.95 -7.18
C VAL A 39 19.20 1.46 -8.06
N ASN A 40 18.10 0.70 -8.14
CA ASN A 40 16.91 1.07 -8.92
C ASN A 40 16.03 2.13 -8.23
N LEU A 41 16.20 2.37 -6.93
CA LEU A 41 15.38 3.26 -6.10
C LEU A 41 16.13 4.51 -5.62
N GLN A 42 17.43 4.41 -5.38
CA GLN A 42 18.24 5.48 -4.78
C GLN A 42 18.12 6.79 -5.57
N ARG A 43 17.49 7.79 -4.95
CA ARG A 43 17.31 9.16 -5.45
C ARG A 43 17.03 10.10 -4.27
N LYS A 44 17.30 11.40 -4.42
CA LYS A 44 17.05 12.41 -3.36
C LYS A 44 15.57 12.50 -2.97
N SER A 45 14.66 12.12 -3.87
CA SER A 45 13.21 12.13 -3.66
C SER A 45 12.65 10.77 -3.21
N PHE A 46 13.50 9.82 -2.78
CA PHE A 46 13.08 8.67 -1.98
C PHE A 46 13.54 8.90 -0.54
N ILE A 47 12.62 9.32 0.31
CA ILE A 47 12.94 9.89 1.63
C ILE A 47 12.60 8.87 2.72
N ASN A 48 13.59 8.59 3.58
CA ASN A 48 13.38 7.80 4.78
C ASN A 48 12.79 8.67 5.89
N LEU A 49 11.54 8.39 6.27
CA LEU A 49 10.89 9.06 7.40
C LEU A 49 11.17 8.36 8.74
N SER A 50 11.75 7.16 8.75
CA SER A 50 12.19 6.44 9.95
C SER A 50 13.71 6.20 9.96
N PRO A 51 14.56 7.24 9.84
CA PRO A 51 16.02 7.08 9.85
C PRO A 51 16.56 6.50 11.16
N GLU A 52 15.81 6.63 12.26
CA GLU A 52 16.12 6.00 13.55
C GLU A 52 16.01 4.46 13.52
N TYR A 53 15.37 3.91 12.49
CA TYR A 53 15.16 2.47 12.30
C TYR A 53 15.59 2.04 10.89
N PRO A 54 16.91 1.95 10.63
CA PRO A 54 17.46 1.72 9.29
C PRO A 54 17.38 0.24 8.87
N LEU A 55 16.23 -0.40 9.08
CA LEU A 55 16.01 -1.77 8.64
C LEU A 55 15.88 -1.82 7.11
N LYS A 56 16.80 -2.53 6.47
CA LYS A 56 16.63 -2.96 5.09
C LYS A 56 15.70 -4.17 5.09
N ASN A 57 14.54 -4.04 4.45
CA ASN A 57 13.55 -5.10 4.36
C ASN A 57 13.15 -5.30 2.89
N GLU A 58 13.11 -6.54 2.45
CA GLU A 58 12.82 -6.93 1.07
C GLU A 58 11.37 -6.60 0.66
N HIS A 59 10.42 -6.65 1.60
CA HIS A 59 8.99 -6.43 1.33
C HIS A 59 8.74 -4.99 0.87
N GLY A 60 9.03 -3.99 1.73
CA GLY A 60 8.88 -2.59 1.37
C GLY A 60 9.78 -2.16 0.21
N THR A 61 10.97 -2.76 0.06
CA THR A 61 11.83 -2.50 -1.10
C THR A 61 11.18 -2.98 -2.41
N ALA A 62 10.49 -4.13 -2.40
CA ALA A 62 9.77 -4.63 -3.57
C ALA A 62 8.57 -3.75 -3.93
N VAL A 63 7.80 -3.30 -2.93
CA VAL A 63 6.65 -2.39 -3.11
C VAL A 63 7.11 -1.05 -3.66
N ALA A 64 8.15 -0.45 -3.06
CA ALA A 64 8.79 0.75 -3.58
C ALA A 64 9.33 0.53 -5.01
N GLY A 65 9.78 -0.69 -5.34
CA GLY A 65 10.14 -1.09 -6.70
C GLY A 65 8.97 -1.01 -7.69
N ILE A 66 7.85 -1.66 -7.37
CA ILE A 66 6.63 -1.65 -8.19
C ILE A 66 6.11 -0.23 -8.39
N MET A 67 6.17 0.62 -7.37
CA MET A 67 5.66 1.98 -7.43
C MET A 67 6.65 2.96 -8.06
N TYR A 68 7.88 2.99 -7.56
CA TYR A 68 8.81 4.10 -7.70
C TYR A 68 10.22 3.66 -8.10
N ALA A 69 10.40 2.53 -8.80
CA ALA A 69 11.67 2.24 -9.47
C ALA A 69 11.94 3.23 -10.61
N LYS A 70 13.19 3.72 -10.70
CA LYS A 70 13.68 4.58 -11.78
C LYS A 70 13.67 3.83 -13.11
N ASP A 71 13.35 4.50 -14.20
CA ASP A 71 13.63 3.98 -15.53
C ASP A 71 15.12 4.13 -15.84
N MET A 72 15.89 3.06 -15.63
CA MET A 72 17.34 3.03 -15.88
C MET A 72 17.70 2.29 -17.17
N GLY A 73 16.72 1.80 -17.93
CA GLY A 73 16.93 0.83 -19.02
C GLY A 73 17.43 -0.55 -18.55
N LEU A 74 17.46 -0.79 -17.24
CA LEU A 74 17.83 -2.03 -16.56
C LEU A 74 16.96 -2.19 -15.32
N GLY A 75 16.63 -3.43 -14.95
CA GLY A 75 15.79 -3.72 -13.78
C GLY A 75 14.31 -3.58 -14.10
N ILE A 76 13.57 -2.90 -13.23
CA ILE A 76 12.14 -2.61 -13.41
C ILE A 76 11.90 -1.10 -13.46
N LYS A 77 10.74 -0.73 -13.98
CA LYS A 77 10.25 0.64 -14.03
C LYS A 77 8.97 0.71 -13.20
N GLY A 78 8.95 1.62 -12.21
CA GLY A 78 7.80 1.77 -11.33
C GLY A 78 6.59 2.38 -12.05
N LEU A 79 5.38 2.04 -11.58
CA LEU A 79 4.11 2.57 -12.12
C LEU A 79 4.03 4.10 -12.04
N VAL A 80 4.50 4.67 -10.94
CA VAL A 80 4.53 6.11 -10.67
C VAL A 80 5.98 6.63 -10.60
N HIS A 81 6.84 6.16 -11.50
CA HIS A 81 8.28 6.48 -11.49
C HIS A 81 8.60 7.98 -11.57
N GLY A 82 7.65 8.81 -12.00
CA GLY A 82 7.74 10.27 -12.09
C GLY A 82 7.03 11.02 -10.97
N ALA A 83 6.60 10.36 -9.88
CA ALA A 83 6.13 11.03 -8.68
C ALA A 83 7.17 12.00 -8.11
N ASP A 84 6.72 13.09 -7.50
CA ASP A 84 7.59 14.16 -7.00
C ASP A 84 8.44 13.68 -5.83
N THR A 85 7.84 12.86 -4.94
CA THR A 85 8.51 12.28 -3.78
C THR A 85 7.83 10.97 -3.38
N PHE A 86 8.63 10.01 -2.95
CA PHE A 86 8.17 8.78 -2.31
C PHE A 86 8.75 8.73 -0.89
N TYR A 87 7.89 8.63 0.11
CA TYR A 87 8.27 8.55 1.51
C TYR A 87 8.17 7.11 2.01
N GLY A 88 9.29 6.50 2.39
CA GLY A 88 9.27 5.23 3.10
C GLY A 88 9.17 5.48 4.60
N VAL A 89 8.17 4.91 5.25
CA VAL A 89 8.01 4.94 6.71
C VAL A 89 7.93 3.53 7.28
N SER A 90 8.63 3.27 8.38
CA SER A 90 8.53 1.97 9.06
C SER A 90 7.42 1.99 10.11
N GLU A 91 6.66 0.89 10.23
CA GLU A 91 5.78 0.67 11.38
C GLU A 91 6.55 0.48 12.70
N ALA A 92 7.84 0.13 12.65
CA ALA A 92 8.69 -0.03 13.82
C ALA A 92 9.67 1.16 13.98
N PRO A 93 10.12 1.44 15.22
CA PRO A 93 9.66 0.88 16.48
C PRO A 93 8.39 1.56 17.04
N ALA A 94 7.91 2.61 16.38
CA ALA A 94 6.87 3.48 16.95
C ALA A 94 5.44 2.92 16.88
N GLY A 95 5.22 1.84 16.13
CA GLY A 95 3.90 1.29 15.83
C GLY A 95 3.24 1.93 14.61
N ARG A 96 2.28 1.20 14.02
CA ARG A 96 1.56 1.57 12.78
C ARG A 96 0.96 2.98 12.83
N VAL A 97 0.22 3.30 13.89
CA VAL A 97 -0.47 4.59 14.03
C VAL A 97 0.53 5.75 14.01
N ASN A 98 1.66 5.62 14.72
CA ASN A 98 2.68 6.66 14.73
C ASN A 98 3.43 6.75 13.39
N GLY A 99 3.67 5.62 12.72
CA GLY A 99 4.22 5.59 11.36
C GLY A 99 3.31 6.31 10.36
N ILE A 100 2.01 5.99 10.38
CA ILE A 100 1.00 6.65 9.56
C ILE A 100 0.97 8.16 9.86
N ALA A 101 0.83 8.54 11.14
CA ALA A 101 0.82 9.95 11.55
C ALA A 101 2.09 10.70 11.12
N LYS A 102 3.24 10.02 11.07
CA LYS A 102 4.50 10.61 10.61
C LYS A 102 4.44 10.94 9.12
N ALA A 103 3.98 10.01 8.29
CA ALA A 103 3.85 10.22 6.85
C ALA A 103 2.77 11.26 6.49
N LEU A 104 1.65 11.31 7.21
CA LEU A 104 0.57 12.28 6.98
C LEU A 104 1.04 13.75 7.09
N LYS A 105 2.12 14.05 7.81
CA LYS A 105 2.71 15.39 7.87
C LYS A 105 3.32 15.87 6.55
N TYR A 106 3.57 14.96 5.62
CA TYR A 106 4.22 15.22 4.34
C TYR A 106 3.25 15.12 3.15
N LEU A 107 2.10 14.49 3.35
CA LEU A 107 1.06 14.33 2.35
C LEU A 107 0.05 15.48 2.42
N ARG A 108 -0.65 15.69 1.30
CA ARG A 108 -1.77 16.64 1.16
C ARG A 108 -2.90 15.98 0.37
N ALA A 109 -4.06 16.62 0.34
CA ALA A 109 -5.18 16.17 -0.47
C ALA A 109 -4.73 15.87 -1.93
N GLY A 110 -5.12 14.70 -2.43
CA GLY A 110 -4.73 14.16 -3.74
C GLY A 110 -3.43 13.34 -3.78
N ASP A 111 -2.62 13.35 -2.71
CA ASP A 111 -1.48 12.45 -2.59
C ASP A 111 -1.92 11.03 -2.21
N VAL A 112 -1.02 10.05 -2.40
CA VAL A 112 -1.32 8.61 -2.21
C VAL A 112 -0.54 8.05 -1.03
N PHE A 113 -1.18 7.23 -0.21
CA PHE A 113 -0.53 6.47 0.86
C PHE A 113 -0.87 4.98 0.72
N ILE A 114 0.16 4.16 0.49
CA ILE A 114 0.03 2.71 0.43
C ILE A 114 0.29 2.08 1.81
N TYR A 115 -0.61 1.19 2.24
CA TYR A 115 -0.48 0.39 3.45
C TYR A 115 -0.32 -1.08 3.06
N GLU A 116 0.92 -1.54 2.97
CA GLU A 116 1.25 -2.95 2.77
C GLU A 116 1.37 -3.68 4.12
N LEU A 117 0.29 -3.59 4.89
CA LEU A 117 0.19 -4.11 6.25
C LEU A 117 -1.01 -5.05 6.37
N GLN A 118 -0.90 -5.98 7.32
CA GLN A 118 -1.99 -6.91 7.67
C GLN A 118 -2.08 -7.10 9.19
N SER A 119 -3.26 -7.44 9.69
CA SER A 119 -3.53 -7.68 11.11
C SER A 119 -3.95 -9.12 11.37
N MET A 120 -3.75 -9.60 12.60
CA MET A 120 -4.28 -10.91 12.99
C MET A 120 -5.78 -10.80 13.27
N GLY A 121 -6.58 -11.55 12.53
CA GLY A 121 -8.03 -11.65 12.68
C GLY A 121 -8.47 -12.67 13.75
N PRO A 122 -9.78 -12.76 14.03
CA PRO A 122 -10.34 -13.60 15.08
C PRO A 122 -10.16 -15.11 14.85
N ARG A 123 -9.90 -15.54 13.60
CA ARG A 123 -9.60 -16.94 13.24
C ARG A 123 -8.10 -17.24 13.18
N ASN A 124 -7.26 -16.39 13.75
CA ASN A 124 -5.80 -16.48 13.70
C ASN A 124 -5.26 -16.53 12.26
N LYS A 125 -5.85 -15.70 11.38
CA LYS A 125 -5.42 -15.50 10.00
C LYS A 125 -5.29 -14.02 9.70
N TYR A 126 -4.53 -13.69 8.66
CA TYR A 126 -4.30 -12.30 8.30
C TYR A 126 -5.50 -11.65 7.61
N VAL A 127 -5.84 -10.45 8.05
CA VAL A 127 -6.93 -9.60 7.54
C VAL A 127 -6.38 -8.19 7.30
N PRO A 128 -7.16 -7.24 6.75
CA PRO A 128 -6.69 -5.87 6.54
C PRO A 128 -6.13 -5.24 7.81
N ALA A 129 -5.11 -4.40 7.67
CA ALA A 129 -4.45 -3.78 8.82
C ALA A 129 -5.41 -2.98 9.71
N ASP A 130 -6.38 -2.32 9.10
CA ASP A 130 -7.44 -1.54 9.74
C ASP A 130 -8.52 -2.39 10.42
N TYR A 131 -8.42 -3.72 10.42
CA TYR A 131 -9.11 -4.51 11.44
C TYR A 131 -8.72 -4.05 12.86
N GLN A 132 -7.50 -3.52 13.06
CA GLN A 132 -7.16 -2.77 14.27
C GLN A 132 -7.85 -1.40 14.25
N LYS A 133 -8.73 -1.14 15.24
CA LYS A 133 -9.53 0.09 15.28
C LYS A 133 -8.68 1.37 15.20
N ALA A 134 -7.54 1.42 15.88
CA ALA A 134 -6.68 2.60 15.85
C ALA A 134 -6.09 2.89 14.46
N VAL A 135 -5.85 1.85 13.65
CA VAL A 135 -5.45 2.01 12.24
C VAL A 135 -6.64 2.47 11.40
N TRP A 136 -7.84 1.93 11.66
CA TRP A 136 -9.07 2.39 11.00
C TRP A 136 -9.35 3.87 11.25
N ASP A 137 -9.24 4.33 12.50
CA ASP A 137 -9.52 5.72 12.91
C ASP A 137 -8.57 6.70 12.21
N ILE A 138 -7.25 6.45 12.25
CA ILE A 138 -6.28 7.34 11.58
C ILE A 138 -6.36 7.26 10.04
N THR A 139 -6.82 6.13 9.50
CA THR A 139 -7.10 6.00 8.07
C THR A 139 -8.27 6.90 7.66
N LYS A 140 -9.35 6.91 8.46
CA LYS A 140 -10.49 7.80 8.25
C LYS A 140 -10.06 9.27 8.29
N GLU A 141 -9.22 9.65 9.24
CA GLU A 141 -8.67 11.01 9.30
C GLU A 141 -7.87 11.38 8.05
N ALA A 142 -7.06 10.45 7.53
CA ALA A 142 -6.28 10.66 6.32
C ALA A 142 -7.18 10.86 5.08
N THR A 143 -8.18 10.00 4.91
CA THR A 143 -9.09 10.06 3.76
C THR A 143 -10.04 11.26 3.84
N ASP A 144 -10.50 11.65 5.03
CA ASP A 144 -11.26 12.89 5.25
C ASP A 144 -10.43 14.15 4.94
N ALA A 145 -9.11 14.08 5.10
CA ALA A 145 -8.18 15.13 4.65
C ALA A 145 -7.92 15.11 3.13
N GLY A 146 -8.57 14.21 2.39
CA GLY A 146 -8.47 14.07 0.94
C GLY A 146 -7.26 13.27 0.46
N ILE A 147 -6.55 12.55 1.34
CA ILE A 147 -5.45 11.67 0.95
C ILE A 147 -6.04 10.35 0.47
N ILE A 148 -5.53 9.84 -0.65
CA ILE A 148 -5.96 8.55 -1.21
C ILE A 148 -5.19 7.45 -0.50
N VAL A 149 -5.88 6.64 0.31
CA VAL A 149 -5.27 5.49 0.99
C VAL A 149 -5.58 4.22 0.21
N ILE A 150 -4.55 3.44 -0.10
CA ILE A 150 -4.63 2.13 -0.73
C ILE A 150 -4.07 1.11 0.25
N MET A 151 -4.77 0.00 0.48
CA MET A 151 -4.32 -0.98 1.47
C MET A 151 -4.57 -2.42 1.05
N ALA A 152 -3.69 -3.31 1.49
CA ALA A 152 -3.83 -4.74 1.26
C ALA A 152 -5.09 -5.31 1.95
N ALA A 153 -5.81 -6.20 1.25
CA ALA A 153 -6.91 -6.98 1.81
C ALA A 153 -6.44 -7.97 2.91
N GLY A 154 -5.15 -8.28 2.97
CA GLY A 154 -4.57 -9.25 3.90
C GLY A 154 -4.59 -10.68 3.35
N ASN A 155 -3.62 -11.48 3.80
CA ASN A 155 -3.27 -12.77 3.19
C ASN A 155 -3.81 -13.99 3.93
N GLY A 156 -5.01 -13.89 4.52
CA GLY A 156 -5.62 -14.96 5.31
C GLY A 156 -6.66 -15.81 4.59
N ALA A 157 -7.03 -15.48 3.36
CA ALA A 157 -8.19 -16.07 2.68
C ALA A 157 -9.47 -15.98 3.52
N GLU A 158 -9.64 -14.85 4.21
CA GLU A 158 -10.76 -14.65 5.12
C GLU A 158 -11.96 -14.06 4.37
N ASP A 159 -13.15 -14.55 4.71
CA ASP A 159 -14.42 -13.98 4.27
C ASP A 159 -14.81 -12.86 5.24
N LEU A 160 -14.64 -11.61 4.83
CA LEU A 160 -15.00 -10.45 5.63
C LEU A 160 -16.51 -10.27 5.79
N ASP A 161 -17.36 -11.03 5.10
CA ASP A 161 -18.83 -11.05 5.32
C ASP A 161 -19.24 -12.02 6.43
N HIS A 162 -18.32 -12.87 6.90
CA HIS A 162 -18.55 -13.77 8.02
C HIS A 162 -18.95 -13.00 9.30
N GLN A 163 -19.84 -13.56 10.13
CA GLN A 163 -20.42 -12.89 11.31
C GLN A 163 -19.36 -12.41 12.32
N LEU A 164 -18.21 -13.10 12.39
CA LEU A 164 -17.07 -12.71 13.23
C LEU A 164 -16.51 -11.32 12.90
N TYR A 165 -16.76 -10.82 11.69
CA TYR A 165 -16.35 -9.48 11.25
C TYR A 165 -17.48 -8.45 11.31
N SER A 166 -18.64 -8.79 11.90
CA SER A 166 -19.79 -7.87 11.96
C SER A 166 -19.46 -6.56 12.68
N GLU A 167 -18.75 -6.60 13.80
CA GLU A 167 -18.30 -5.37 14.48
C GLU A 167 -17.32 -4.55 13.65
N TYR A 168 -16.52 -5.20 12.81
CA TYR A 168 -15.58 -4.53 11.91
C TYR A 168 -16.32 -3.87 10.74
N ARG A 169 -17.25 -4.59 10.11
CA ARG A 169 -18.12 -4.08 9.05
C ARG A 169 -19.10 -3.02 9.52
N ASN A 170 -19.50 -3.04 10.80
CA ASN A 170 -20.48 -2.10 11.35
C ASN A 170 -19.83 -0.97 12.16
N ARG A 171 -18.55 -0.66 11.92
CA ARG A 171 -17.96 0.59 12.42
C ARG A 171 -18.66 1.78 11.76
N ASN A 172 -18.35 2.99 12.22
CA ASN A 172 -18.86 4.21 11.62
C ASN A 172 -18.74 4.18 10.09
N ASP A 173 -19.72 4.76 9.41
CA ASP A 173 -19.82 4.76 7.95
C ASP A 173 -19.84 3.35 7.34
N ASP A 174 -20.54 2.41 7.99
CA ASP A 174 -20.66 1.00 7.56
C ASP A 174 -19.30 0.32 7.31
N GLY A 175 -18.33 0.64 8.17
CA GLY A 175 -16.97 0.09 8.09
C GLY A 175 -16.08 0.75 7.04
N ASP A 176 -16.63 1.69 6.28
CA ASP A 176 -15.90 2.44 5.25
C ASP A 176 -15.09 3.59 5.88
N ASN A 177 -13.77 3.49 5.81
CA ASN A 177 -12.87 4.56 6.19
C ASN A 177 -12.32 5.33 4.98
N GLY A 178 -12.93 5.19 3.81
CA GLY A 178 -12.53 5.81 2.55
C GLY A 178 -11.29 5.19 1.91
N ALA A 179 -10.68 4.17 2.50
CA ALA A 179 -9.52 3.50 1.93
C ALA A 179 -9.92 2.47 0.87
N ILE A 180 -9.11 2.39 -0.19
CA ILE A 180 -9.26 1.37 -1.24
C ILE A 180 -8.56 0.10 -0.77
N ARG A 181 -9.34 -0.86 -0.28
CA ARG A 181 -8.88 -2.23 0.02
C ARG A 181 -8.73 -3.06 -1.26
N VAL A 182 -7.53 -3.59 -1.48
CA VAL A 182 -7.10 -4.28 -2.70
C VAL A 182 -6.80 -5.75 -2.42
N GLY A 183 -7.47 -6.65 -3.13
CA GLY A 183 -7.20 -8.08 -3.14
C GLY A 183 -6.06 -8.46 -4.10
N ALA A 184 -5.63 -9.72 -4.03
CA ALA A 184 -4.59 -10.26 -4.90
C ALA A 184 -5.18 -11.14 -6.01
N GLY A 185 -4.69 -10.95 -7.24
CA GLY A 185 -5.05 -11.74 -8.40
C GLY A 185 -3.84 -12.45 -9.03
N ASP A 186 -4.08 -13.61 -9.63
CA ASP A 186 -3.08 -14.31 -10.41
C ASP A 186 -2.89 -13.65 -11.79
N LYS A 187 -1.64 -13.47 -12.20
CA LYS A 187 -1.27 -12.81 -13.45
C LYS A 187 -1.64 -13.59 -14.72
N LYS A 188 -1.82 -14.92 -14.63
CA LYS A 188 -2.00 -15.79 -15.81
C LYS A 188 -3.48 -16.00 -16.10
N TYR A 189 -4.27 -16.23 -15.05
CA TYR A 189 -5.67 -16.60 -15.16
C TYR A 189 -6.61 -15.48 -14.73
N TRP A 190 -6.09 -14.38 -14.16
CA TRP A 190 -6.89 -13.22 -13.74
C TRP A 190 -7.98 -13.61 -12.72
N ILE A 191 -7.65 -14.60 -11.89
CA ILE A 191 -8.52 -15.10 -10.82
C ILE A 191 -7.94 -14.69 -9.46
N PRO A 192 -8.78 -14.60 -8.40
CA PRO A 192 -8.29 -14.38 -7.05
C PRO A 192 -7.22 -15.41 -6.65
N THR A 193 -6.16 -14.97 -5.97
CA THR A 193 -5.19 -15.91 -5.37
C THR A 193 -5.81 -16.66 -4.20
N ASP A 194 -5.25 -17.81 -3.85
CA ASP A 194 -5.79 -18.65 -2.76
C ASP A 194 -5.68 -18.01 -1.37
N PHE A 195 -4.76 -17.06 -1.20
CA PHE A 195 -4.54 -16.35 0.06
C PHE A 195 -5.31 -15.03 0.18
N THR A 196 -5.89 -14.50 -0.89
CA THR A 196 -6.53 -13.17 -0.83
C THR A 196 -7.77 -13.20 0.06
N THR A 197 -7.82 -12.29 1.03
CA THR A 197 -9.05 -11.99 1.78
C THR A 197 -10.07 -11.37 0.84
N TYR A 198 -11.36 -11.68 1.07
CA TYR A 198 -12.48 -11.31 0.21
C TYR A 198 -13.71 -10.90 1.04
N GLY A 199 -14.80 -10.52 0.38
CA GLY A 199 -16.05 -10.08 0.98
C GLY A 199 -16.39 -8.64 0.61
N SER A 200 -17.54 -8.15 1.08
CA SER A 200 -18.11 -6.85 0.67
C SER A 200 -17.23 -5.62 0.95
N MET A 201 -16.24 -5.72 1.83
CA MET A 201 -15.31 -4.63 2.14
C MET A 201 -14.12 -4.50 1.16
N ILE A 202 -13.94 -5.45 0.24
CA ILE A 202 -12.83 -5.44 -0.73
C ILE A 202 -13.31 -4.85 -2.06
N HIS A 203 -12.55 -3.92 -2.64
CA HIS A 203 -13.01 -3.10 -3.76
C HIS A 203 -12.49 -3.57 -5.11
N VAL A 204 -11.21 -3.94 -5.19
CA VAL A 204 -10.49 -4.28 -6.43
C VAL A 204 -9.52 -5.42 -6.24
#